data_AF-A0A8C9WMH9-F1
#
_entry.id   AF-A0A8C9WMH9-F1
#
_cell.length_a   1.000
_cell.length_b   1.000
_cell.length_c   1.000
_cell.angle_alpha   90.00
_cell.angle_beta   90.00
_cell.angle_gamma   90.00
#
_symmetry.space_group_name_H-M   'P 1'
#
loop_
_entity.id
_entity.type
_entity.pdbx_description
1 polymer ?
#
loop_
_entity_poly.entity_id
_entity_poly.type
_entity_poly.pdbx_seq_one_letter_code
_entity_poly.pdbx_strand_id
1 'polypeptide(L)'
;LVFYLRKQARQLETELDLKLVSFSKLCTSYGASHDDHRGRGSDTTPLLSSSSQDRMLDTLGVEIEQLLAKLTSVNDRMAEYTNTPSVTSLNAAVMHTLQRHRDILQDYTHEFQKTKGNFLAVREREDLLGSLKKEIETYKSDLIHCSVIIAMATKENMTSQRGMLKSIQSRVNSLANRFPAVNSLIQRINLRKRRDSFVLGGVIGICTILLLLYAFH
;
A
#
# COMPACT_ATOMS: atom_id res chain seq x y z
N LEU A 1 -26.02 15.37 55.53
CA LEU A 1 -24.86 14.73 54.88
C LEU A 1 -25.25 13.57 53.94
N VAL A 2 -25.99 12.55 54.41
CA VAL A 2 -26.44 11.41 53.58
C VAL A 2 -27.26 11.83 52.35
N PHE A 3 -28.13 12.84 52.48
CA PHE A 3 -28.88 13.40 51.34
C PHE A 3 -27.97 14.01 50.26
N TYR A 4 -26.88 14.67 50.67
CA TYR A 4 -25.91 15.27 49.75
C TYR A 4 -25.14 14.17 48.99
N LEU A 5 -24.70 13.12 49.68
CA LEU A 5 -24.01 11.98 49.05
C LEU A 5 -24.90 11.26 48.03
N ARG A 6 -26.19 11.06 48.33
CA ARG A 6 -27.16 10.50 47.39
C ARG A 6 -27.36 11.37 46.15
N LYS A 7 -27.46 12.69 46.33
CA LYS A 7 -27.57 13.63 45.21
C LYS A 7 -26.31 13.58 44.34
N GLN A 8 -25.13 13.50 44.97
CA GLN A 8 -23.84 13.39 44.29
C GLN A 8 -23.72 12.07 43.51
N ALA A 9 -24.12 10.93 44.10
CA ALA A 9 -24.14 9.63 43.42
C ALA A 9 -25.01 9.67 42.16
N ARG A 10 -26.23 10.21 42.24
CA ARG A 10 -27.12 10.36 41.08
C ARG A 10 -26.53 11.25 39.97
N GLN A 11 -25.80 12.29 40.35
CA GLN A 11 -25.11 13.16 39.38
C GLN A 11 -24.00 12.39 38.65
N LEU A 12 -23.17 11.65 39.39
CA LEU A 12 -22.12 10.81 38.83
C LEU A 12 -22.69 9.70 37.93
N GLU A 13 -23.79 9.06 38.33
CA GLU A 13 -24.50 8.07 37.50
C GLU A 13 -24.97 8.65 36.17
N THR A 14 -25.57 9.85 36.20
CA THR A 14 -26.04 10.53 34.97
C THR A 14 -24.89 10.89 34.04
N GLU A 15 -23.78 11.37 34.59
CA GLU A 15 -22.58 11.71 33.82
C GLU A 15 -21.93 10.45 33.22
N LEU A 16 -21.88 9.37 34.00
CA LEU A 16 -21.34 8.09 33.58
C LEU A 16 -22.16 7.47 32.44
N ASP A 17 -23.49 7.51 32.51
CA ASP A 17 -24.39 7.05 31.45
C ASP A 17 -24.14 7.79 30.13
N LEU A 18 -24.09 9.12 30.16
CA LEU A 18 -23.80 9.94 28.99
C LEU A 18 -22.43 9.61 28.38
N LYS A 19 -21.40 9.44 29.22
CA LYS A 19 -20.05 9.11 28.79
C LYS A 19 -19.97 7.70 28.22
N LEU A 20 -20.62 6.71 28.84
CA LEU A 20 -20.68 5.34 28.34
C LEU A 20 -21.36 5.25 26.98
N VAL A 21 -22.48 5.97 26.79
CA VAL A 21 -23.15 6.03 25.48
C VAL A 21 -22.23 6.63 24.43
N SER A 22 -21.51 7.72 24.75
CA SER A 22 -20.56 8.33 23.81
C SER A 22 -19.38 7.41 23.47
N PHE A 23 -18.85 6.70 24.48
CA PHE A 23 -17.76 5.74 24.34
C PHE A 23 -18.19 4.54 23.48
N SER A 24 -19.35 3.95 23.75
CA SER A 24 -19.92 2.85 22.98
C SER A 24 -20.17 3.20 21.51
N LYS A 25 -20.68 4.41 21.25
CA LYS A 25 -20.85 4.93 19.88
C LYS A 25 -19.51 5.04 19.14
N LEU A 26 -18.48 5.58 19.80
CA LEU A 26 -17.14 5.70 19.21
C LEU A 26 -16.49 4.34 18.99
N CYS A 27 -16.68 3.36 19.88
CA CYS A 27 -16.19 1.99 19.68
C CYS A 27 -16.89 1.29 18.51
N THR A 28 -18.20 1.52 18.35
CA THR A 28 -18.97 0.90 17.25
C THR A 28 -18.63 1.54 15.90
N SER A 29 -18.48 2.87 15.85
CA SER A 29 -18.06 3.58 14.63
C SER A 29 -16.64 3.23 14.21
N TYR A 30 -15.77 2.94 15.17
CA TYR A 30 -14.41 2.44 14.93
C TYR A 30 -14.44 1.14 14.10
N GLY A 31 -15.25 0.16 14.50
CA GLY A 31 -15.40 -1.11 13.75
C GLY A 31 -16.12 -0.97 12.41
N ALA A 32 -17.14 -0.10 12.32
CA ALA A 32 -17.94 0.05 11.10
C ALA A 32 -17.18 0.73 9.94
N SER A 33 -16.27 1.66 10.24
CA SER A 33 -15.50 2.39 9.23
C SER A 33 -14.58 1.48 8.40
N HIS A 34 -14.24 0.30 8.92
CA HIS A 34 -13.37 -0.65 8.23
C HIS A 34 -14.15 -1.59 7.28
N ASP A 35 -15.38 -1.98 7.58
CA ASP A 35 -16.10 -2.99 6.78
C ASP A 35 -16.57 -2.42 5.42
N ASP A 36 -16.85 -1.12 5.35
CA ASP A 36 -17.27 -0.42 4.12
C ASP A 36 -16.13 -0.30 3.08
N HIS A 37 -14.87 -0.39 3.49
CA HIS A 37 -13.70 -0.33 2.60
C HIS A 37 -13.29 -1.67 1.98
N ARG A 38 -13.97 -2.78 2.30
CA ARG A 38 -13.72 -4.07 1.62
C ARG A 38 -14.24 -4.13 0.18
N GLY A 39 -15.06 -3.17 -0.25
CA GLY A 39 -15.71 -3.16 -1.57
C GLY A 39 -15.11 -2.24 -2.62
N ARG A 40 -14.23 -1.30 -2.28
CA ARG A 40 -13.76 -0.28 -3.24
C ARG A 40 -12.27 -0.04 -3.10
N GLY A 41 -11.51 -0.65 -4.00
CA GLY A 41 -10.11 -0.28 -4.22
C GLY A 41 -10.04 1.18 -4.63
N SER A 42 -9.55 2.03 -3.74
CA SER A 42 -8.92 3.30 -4.07
C SER A 42 -8.17 3.80 -2.85
N ASP A 43 -6.93 4.17 -3.11
CA ASP A 43 -5.97 4.71 -2.18
C ASP A 43 -6.49 5.93 -1.41
N THR A 44 -5.94 6.12 -0.21
CA THR A 44 -5.96 7.35 0.61
C THR A 44 -7.25 7.69 1.36
N THR A 45 -7.48 7.04 2.51
CA THR A 45 -8.40 7.51 3.58
C THR A 45 -7.83 7.06 4.94
N PRO A 46 -8.05 7.83 6.03
CA PRO A 46 -6.95 8.49 6.74
C PRO A 46 -6.59 7.76 8.03
N LEU A 47 -5.38 7.19 8.09
CA LEU A 47 -4.73 6.71 9.32
C LEU A 47 -4.70 7.78 10.43
N LEU A 48 -4.76 9.05 10.06
CA LEU A 48 -4.84 10.18 10.99
C LEU A 48 -6.19 10.26 11.71
N SER A 49 -7.29 9.88 11.04
CA SER A 49 -8.62 9.90 11.64
C SER A 49 -8.79 8.76 12.65
N SER A 50 -8.30 7.55 12.33
CA SER A 50 -8.27 6.44 13.29
C SER A 50 -7.36 6.76 14.48
N SER A 51 -6.16 7.31 14.24
CA SER A 51 -5.24 7.73 15.32
C SER A 51 -5.85 8.81 16.23
N SER A 52 -6.61 9.76 15.68
CA SER A 52 -7.30 10.78 16.47
C SER A 52 -8.46 10.20 17.27
N GLN A 53 -9.19 9.24 16.70
CA GLN A 53 -10.29 8.54 17.36
C GLN A 53 -9.79 7.65 18.50
N ASP A 54 -8.65 6.98 18.32
CA ASP A 54 -7.98 6.21 19.38
C ASP A 54 -7.62 7.09 20.57
N ARG A 55 -7.04 8.27 20.34
CA ARG A 55 -6.69 9.21 21.41
C ARG A 55 -7.92 9.68 22.18
N MET A 56 -9.03 9.93 21.48
CA MET A 56 -10.31 10.30 22.11
C MET A 56 -10.91 9.14 22.91
N LEU A 57 -10.84 7.91 22.39
CA LEU A 57 -11.30 6.70 23.09
C LEU A 57 -10.49 6.43 24.34
N ASP A 58 -9.16 6.52 24.27
CA ASP A 58 -8.28 6.40 25.44
C ASP A 58 -8.64 7.46 26.51
N THR A 59 -8.86 8.71 26.08
CA THR A 59 -9.22 9.81 26.99
C THR A 59 -10.58 9.57 27.65
N LEU A 60 -11.62 9.24 26.89
CA LEU A 60 -12.94 8.93 27.42
C LEU A 60 -12.93 7.69 28.32
N GLY A 61 -12.12 6.68 27.99
CA GLY A 61 -11.93 5.50 28.83
C GLY A 61 -11.37 5.86 30.20
N VAL A 62 -10.32 6.70 30.25
CA VAL A 62 -9.75 7.19 31.52
C VAL A 62 -10.76 8.03 32.30
N GLU A 63 -11.55 8.88 31.64
CA GLU A 63 -12.59 9.67 32.30
C GLU A 63 -13.68 8.79 32.93
N ILE A 64 -14.13 7.74 32.23
CA ILE A 64 -15.11 6.77 32.76
C ILE A 64 -14.53 6.03 33.97
N GLU A 65 -13.26 5.59 33.91
CA GLU A 65 -12.59 4.96 35.06
C GLU A 65 -12.51 5.90 36.27
N GLN A 66 -12.22 7.18 36.05
CA GLN A 66 -12.22 8.19 37.12
C GLN A 66 -13.62 8.42 37.70
N LEU A 67 -14.67 8.43 36.87
CA LEU A 67 -16.05 8.56 37.33
C LEU A 67 -16.51 7.33 38.14
N LEU A 68 -16.16 6.12 37.68
CA LEU A 68 -16.39 4.87 38.43
C LEU A 68 -15.70 4.89 39.79
N ALA A 69 -14.44 5.33 39.84
CA ALA A 69 -13.69 5.44 41.09
C ALA A 69 -14.31 6.48 42.05
N LYS A 70 -14.76 7.63 41.53
CA LYS A 70 -15.47 8.65 42.31
C LYS A 70 -16.80 8.11 42.86
N LEU A 71 -17.58 7.41 42.04
CA LEU A 71 -18.85 6.82 42.46
C LEU A 71 -18.65 5.74 43.53
N THR A 72 -17.60 4.94 43.40
CA THR A 72 -17.18 3.95 44.40
C THR A 72 -16.87 4.63 45.73
N SER A 73 -16.03 5.67 45.73
CA SER A 73 -15.70 6.44 46.95
C SER A 73 -16.94 7.06 47.60
N VAL A 74 -17.87 7.60 46.81
CA VAL A 74 -19.13 8.16 47.31
C VAL A 74 -20.02 7.07 47.93
N ASN A 75 -20.08 5.88 47.32
CA ASN A 75 -20.81 4.72 47.84
C ASN A 75 -20.19 4.19 49.15
N ASP A 76 -18.86 4.14 49.24
CA ASP A 76 -18.16 3.71 50.47
C ASP A 76 -18.39 4.69 51.62
N ARG A 77 -18.34 6.00 51.33
CA ARG A 77 -18.70 7.03 52.32
C ARG A 77 -20.14 6.88 52.77
N MET A 78 -21.09 6.60 51.87
CA MET A 78 -22.48 6.34 52.27
C MET A 78 -22.59 5.08 53.14
N ALA A 79 -21.78 4.04 52.89
CA ALA A 79 -21.77 2.81 53.66
C ALA A 79 -21.30 3.07 55.10
N GLU A 80 -20.27 3.90 55.29
CA GLU A 80 -19.78 4.30 56.60
C GLU A 80 -20.88 4.93 57.47
N TYR A 81 -21.71 5.81 56.90
CA TYR A 81 -22.85 6.41 57.62
C TYR A 81 -23.95 5.40 57.96
N THR A 82 -24.19 4.39 57.11
CA THR A 82 -25.20 3.35 57.41
C THR A 82 -24.79 2.40 58.53
N ASN A 83 -23.49 2.23 58.75
CA ASN A 83 -22.96 1.36 59.81
C ASN A 83 -22.90 2.05 61.18
N THR A 84 -23.24 3.34 61.29
CA THR A 84 -23.27 4.06 62.56
C THR A 84 -24.56 3.71 63.33
N PRO A 85 -24.47 3.12 64.54
CA PRO A 85 -25.60 2.47 65.22
C PRO A 85 -26.64 3.40 65.86
N SER A 86 -26.49 4.73 65.74
CA SER A 86 -27.33 5.70 66.46
C SER A 86 -28.70 6.00 65.83
N VAL A 87 -29.03 5.48 64.63
CA VAL A 87 -30.29 5.82 63.92
C VAL A 87 -30.93 4.61 63.21
N THR A 88 -31.57 3.72 63.96
CA THR A 88 -32.04 2.40 63.48
C THR A 88 -33.13 2.44 62.38
N SER A 89 -34.03 3.44 62.33
CA SER A 89 -35.14 3.48 61.35
C SER A 89 -34.79 4.15 60.01
N LEU A 90 -33.93 5.18 60.00
CA LEU A 90 -33.41 5.75 58.75
C LEU A 90 -32.49 4.78 58.02
N ASN A 91 -31.82 3.87 58.76
CA ASN A 91 -30.83 2.96 58.21
C ASN A 91 -31.42 1.99 57.17
N ALA A 92 -32.67 1.52 57.31
CA ALA A 92 -33.27 0.59 56.34
C ALA A 92 -33.45 1.21 54.94
N ALA A 93 -33.99 2.44 54.86
CA ALA A 93 -34.18 3.13 53.59
C ALA A 93 -32.85 3.56 52.95
N VAL A 94 -31.85 3.91 53.78
CA VAL A 94 -30.51 4.25 53.30
C VAL A 94 -29.78 3.00 52.81
N MET A 95 -29.87 1.87 53.52
CA MET A 95 -29.31 0.58 53.09
C MET A 95 -29.86 0.12 51.75
N HIS A 96 -31.18 0.16 51.54
CA HIS A 96 -31.77 -0.22 50.25
C HIS A 96 -31.29 0.67 49.10
N THR A 97 -31.16 1.98 49.34
CA THR A 97 -30.66 2.90 48.31
C THR A 97 -29.17 2.70 48.04
N LEU A 98 -28.38 2.42 49.06
CA LEU A 98 -26.97 2.09 48.91
C LEU A 98 -26.76 0.79 48.13
N GLN A 99 -27.57 -0.22 48.42
CA GLN A 99 -27.58 -1.47 47.67
C GLN A 99 -27.84 -1.20 46.19
N ARG A 100 -28.90 -0.44 45.87
CA ARG A 100 -29.20 -0.03 44.49
C ARG A 100 -28.02 0.71 43.82
N HIS A 101 -27.36 1.61 44.53
CA HIS A 101 -26.20 2.33 43.99
C HIS A 101 -24.99 1.41 43.76
N ARG A 102 -24.83 0.33 44.54
CA ARG A 102 -23.80 -0.70 44.31
C ARG A 102 -24.13 -1.55 43.08
N ASP A 103 -25.38 -1.98 42.96
CA ASP A 103 -25.83 -2.77 41.81
C ASP A 103 -25.66 -1.98 40.51
N ILE A 104 -26.08 -0.70 40.50
CA ILE A 104 -25.90 0.21 39.34
C ILE A 104 -24.42 0.43 39.02
N LEU A 105 -23.57 0.66 40.02
CA LEU A 105 -22.13 0.82 39.81
C LEU A 105 -21.51 -0.45 39.19
N GLN A 106 -21.94 -1.63 39.64
CA GLN A 106 -21.47 -2.90 39.11
C GLN A 106 -21.91 -3.09 37.66
N ASP A 107 -23.15 -2.77 37.34
CA ASP A 107 -23.68 -2.83 35.97
C ASP A 107 -22.89 -1.93 35.02
N TYR A 108 -22.64 -0.67 35.42
CA TYR A 108 -21.84 0.24 34.62
C TYR A 108 -20.38 -0.21 34.47
N THR A 109 -19.78 -0.77 35.51
CA THR A 109 -18.42 -1.32 35.46
C THR A 109 -18.35 -2.47 34.46
N HIS A 110 -19.33 -3.37 34.51
CA HIS A 110 -19.40 -4.50 33.59
C HIS A 110 -19.65 -4.05 32.14
N GLU A 111 -20.56 -3.11 31.92
CA GLU A 111 -20.83 -2.54 30.59
C GLU A 111 -19.59 -1.84 30.01
N PHE A 112 -18.89 -1.07 30.83
CA PHE A 112 -17.64 -0.43 30.45
C PHE A 112 -16.59 -1.46 30.03
N GLN A 113 -16.34 -2.48 30.86
CA GLN A 113 -15.36 -3.53 30.58
C GLN A 113 -15.72 -4.32 29.32
N LYS A 114 -17.00 -4.66 29.13
CA LYS A 114 -17.47 -5.34 27.92
C LYS A 114 -17.20 -4.50 26.68
N THR A 115 -17.55 -3.23 26.72
CA THR A 115 -17.38 -2.30 25.58
C THR A 115 -15.89 -2.06 25.29
N LYS A 116 -15.08 -1.88 26.33
CA LYS A 116 -13.62 -1.72 26.24
C LYS A 116 -12.94 -2.97 25.68
N GLY A 117 -13.34 -4.15 26.13
CA GLY A 117 -12.82 -5.43 25.62
C GLY A 117 -13.12 -5.63 24.14
N ASN A 118 -14.35 -5.31 23.70
CA ASN A 118 -14.71 -5.34 22.28
C ASN A 118 -13.84 -4.39 21.44
N PHE A 119 -13.60 -3.17 21.92
CA PHE A 119 -12.72 -2.21 21.25
C PHE A 119 -11.28 -2.72 21.12
N LEU A 120 -10.70 -3.24 22.22
CA LEU A 120 -9.34 -3.78 22.20
C LEU A 120 -9.19 -4.93 21.19
N ALA A 121 -10.19 -5.81 21.09
CA ALA A 121 -10.19 -6.89 20.12
C ALA A 121 -10.22 -6.38 18.67
N VAL A 122 -11.00 -5.33 18.39
CA VAL A 122 -11.03 -4.68 17.06
C VAL A 122 -9.69 -4.01 16.76
N ARG A 123 -9.10 -3.31 17.73
CA ARG A 123 -7.80 -2.65 17.58
C ARG A 123 -6.66 -3.63 17.36
N GLU A 124 -6.57 -4.72 18.13
CA GLU A 124 -5.54 -5.75 17.96
C GLU A 124 -5.60 -6.37 16.55
N ARG A 125 -6.82 -6.61 16.05
CA ARG A 125 -7.02 -7.08 14.68
C ARG A 125 -6.46 -6.09 13.65
N GLU A 126 -6.63 -4.79 13.86
CA GLU A 126 -6.11 -3.77 12.96
C GLU A 126 -4.58 -3.66 13.01
N ASP A 127 -3.97 -3.72 14.19
CA ASP A 127 -2.51 -3.69 14.33
C ASP A 127 -1.86 -4.85 13.56
N LEU A 128 -2.44 -6.05 13.66
CA LEU A 128 -1.98 -7.23 12.92
C LEU A 128 -2.14 -7.04 11.40
N LEU A 129 -3.28 -6.54 10.94
CA LEU A 129 -3.51 -6.27 9.51
C LEU A 129 -2.63 -5.14 8.97
N GLY A 130 -2.35 -4.12 9.79
CA GLY A 130 -1.46 -3.02 9.48
C GLY A 130 -0.03 -3.49 9.27
N SER A 131 0.47 -4.38 10.15
CA SER A 131 1.80 -4.99 9.99
C SER A 131 1.91 -5.79 8.70
N LEU A 132 0.93 -6.67 8.43
CA LEU A 132 0.92 -7.49 7.20
C LEU A 132 0.87 -6.62 5.94
N LYS A 133 0.04 -5.57 5.92
CA LYS A 133 -0.01 -4.63 4.79
C LYS A 133 1.33 -3.93 4.57
N LYS A 134 1.98 -3.49 5.65
CA LYS A 134 3.29 -2.84 5.57
C LYS A 134 4.38 -3.78 5.04
N GLU A 135 4.37 -5.04 5.47
CA GLU A 135 5.28 -6.06 4.95
C GLU A 135 5.05 -6.33 3.46
N ILE A 136 3.78 -6.45 3.03
CA ILE A 136 3.43 -6.63 1.61
C ILE A 136 3.90 -5.45 0.77
N GLU A 137 3.67 -4.21 1.21
CA GLU A 137 4.12 -3.01 0.48
C GLU A 137 5.65 -2.92 0.44
N THR A 138 6.34 -3.32 1.51
CA THR A 138 7.81 -3.38 1.53
C THR A 138 8.32 -4.39 0.52
N TYR A 139 7.77 -5.62 0.51
CA TYR A 139 8.16 -6.65 -0.44
C TYR A 139 7.90 -6.24 -1.90
N LYS A 140 6.76 -5.61 -2.15
CA LYS A 140 6.41 -5.06 -3.47
C LYS A 140 7.39 -3.97 -3.91
N SER A 141 7.74 -3.04 -3.02
CA SER A 141 8.74 -1.99 -3.28
C SER A 141 10.11 -2.59 -3.61
N ASP A 142 10.56 -3.58 -2.83
CA ASP A 142 11.83 -4.26 -3.06
C ASP A 142 11.86 -4.99 -4.41
N LEU A 143 10.74 -5.61 -4.79
CA LEU A 143 10.60 -6.28 -6.09
C LEU A 143 10.65 -5.26 -7.25
N ILE A 144 9.97 -4.12 -7.10
CA ILE A 144 10.02 -3.02 -8.07
C ILE A 144 11.45 -2.50 -8.17
N HIS A 145 12.14 -2.28 -7.05
CA HIS A 145 13.52 -1.80 -7.01
C HIS A 145 14.48 -2.76 -7.73
N CYS A 146 14.35 -4.08 -7.49
CA CYS A 146 15.11 -5.10 -8.22
C CYS A 146 14.85 -5.04 -9.73
N SER A 147 13.58 -4.90 -10.14
CA SER A 147 13.23 -4.82 -11.57
C SER A 147 13.84 -3.59 -12.25
N VAL A 148 13.90 -2.45 -11.55
CA VAL A 148 14.53 -1.22 -12.04
C VAL A 148 16.04 -1.43 -12.17
N ILE A 149 16.70 -2.03 -11.18
CA ILE A 149 18.14 -2.33 -11.24
C ILE A 149 18.44 -3.26 -12.44
N ILE A 150 17.67 -4.33 -12.61
CA ILE A 150 17.86 -5.28 -13.72
C ILE A 150 17.66 -4.57 -15.07
N ALA A 151 16.63 -3.74 -15.21
CA ALA A 151 16.38 -2.98 -16.42
C ALA A 151 17.49 -1.96 -16.73
N MET A 152 17.99 -1.27 -15.70
CA MET A 152 19.12 -0.34 -15.83
C MET A 152 20.40 -1.05 -16.25
N ALA A 153 20.75 -2.16 -15.60
CA ALA A 153 21.92 -2.97 -15.96
C ALA A 153 21.83 -3.48 -17.41
N THR A 154 20.63 -3.90 -17.84
CA THR A 154 20.39 -4.33 -19.22
C THR A 154 20.53 -3.17 -20.22
N LYS A 155 20.00 -1.99 -19.88
CA LYS A 155 20.13 -0.77 -20.71
C LYS A 155 21.58 -0.33 -20.85
N GLU A 156 22.36 -0.37 -19.76
CA GLU A 156 23.78 -0.03 -19.78
C GLU A 156 24.57 -1.00 -20.65
N ASN A 157 24.33 -2.31 -20.48
CA ASN A 157 24.97 -3.36 -21.28
C ASN A 157 24.68 -3.20 -22.78
N MET A 158 23.42 -2.92 -23.17
CA MET A 158 23.05 -2.67 -24.57
C MET A 158 23.67 -1.38 -25.15
N THR A 159 23.82 -0.33 -24.33
CA THR A 159 24.45 0.92 -24.77
C THR A 159 25.94 0.73 -25.03
N SER A 160 26.61 -0.04 -24.17
CA SER A 160 28.01 -0.45 -24.35
C SER A 160 28.19 -1.30 -25.62
N GLN A 161 27.33 -2.30 -25.84
CA GLN A 161 27.32 -3.11 -27.06
C GLN A 161 27.10 -2.26 -28.33
N ARG A 162 26.22 -1.26 -28.28
CA ARG A 162 26.00 -0.32 -29.40
C ARG A 162 27.25 0.52 -29.70
N GLY A 163 28.00 0.93 -28.68
CA GLY A 163 29.29 1.59 -28.84
C GLY A 163 30.31 0.69 -29.55
N MET A 164 30.39 -0.58 -29.14
CA MET A 164 31.25 -1.57 -29.78
C MET A 164 30.85 -1.82 -31.25
N LEU A 165 29.56 -2.01 -31.54
CA LEU A 165 29.08 -2.18 -32.91
C LEU A 165 29.37 -0.97 -33.80
N LYS A 166 29.22 0.26 -33.28
CA LYS A 166 29.63 1.48 -34.01
C LYS A 166 31.12 1.49 -34.32
N SER A 167 31.96 1.04 -33.37
CA SER A 167 33.41 0.96 -33.59
C SER A 167 33.77 -0.09 -34.66
N ILE A 168 33.07 -1.23 -34.67
CA ILE A 168 33.22 -2.27 -35.70
C ILE A 168 32.76 -1.73 -37.05
N GLN A 169 31.60 -1.09 -37.11
CA GLN A 169 31.07 -0.47 -38.33
C GLN A 169 32.04 0.59 -38.89
N SER A 170 32.66 1.40 -38.03
CA SER A 170 33.70 2.37 -38.43
C SER A 170 34.93 1.67 -39.02
N ARG A 171 35.40 0.57 -38.43
CA ARG A 171 36.51 -0.23 -38.95
C ARG A 171 36.15 -0.89 -40.29
N VAL A 172 34.94 -1.44 -40.42
CA VAL A 172 34.43 -2.04 -41.67
C VAL A 172 34.30 -0.99 -42.77
N ASN A 173 33.74 0.19 -42.47
CA ASN A 173 33.68 1.31 -43.42
C ASN A 173 35.09 1.78 -43.82
N SER A 174 36.04 1.81 -42.87
CA SER A 174 37.44 2.14 -43.17
C SER A 174 38.09 1.09 -44.08
N LEU A 175 37.72 -0.19 -43.92
CA LEU A 175 38.19 -1.28 -44.77
C LEU A 175 37.54 -1.23 -46.17
N ALA A 176 36.24 -0.98 -46.25
CA ALA A 176 35.50 -0.80 -47.51
C ALA A 176 36.06 0.38 -48.32
N ASN A 177 36.36 1.51 -47.67
CA ASN A 177 37.00 2.67 -48.28
C ASN A 177 38.44 2.41 -48.73
N ARG A 178 39.10 1.38 -48.18
CA ARG A 178 40.44 0.92 -48.63
C ARG A 178 40.40 -0.14 -49.73
N PHE A 179 39.23 -0.71 -50.04
CA PHE A 179 39.06 -1.70 -51.12
C PHE A 179 38.26 -1.22 -52.35
N PRO A 180 38.43 0.00 -52.89
CA PRO A 180 37.91 0.31 -54.23
C PRO A 180 38.63 -0.44 -55.37
N ALA A 181 39.72 -1.17 -55.06
CA ALA A 181 40.57 -1.86 -56.03
C ALA A 181 39.97 -3.15 -56.62
N VAL A 182 39.05 -3.82 -55.93
CA VAL A 182 38.45 -5.09 -56.42
C VAL A 182 37.55 -4.84 -57.64
N ASN A 183 36.86 -3.69 -57.69
CA ASN A 183 36.07 -3.29 -58.86
C ASN A 183 36.96 -2.96 -60.09
N SER A 184 38.18 -2.46 -59.87
CA SER A 184 39.13 -2.22 -60.97
C SER A 184 39.67 -3.52 -61.58
N LEU A 185 39.80 -4.60 -60.78
CA LEU A 185 40.19 -5.91 -61.26
C LEU A 185 39.05 -6.60 -62.04
N ILE A 186 37.80 -6.48 -61.57
CA ILE A 186 36.63 -7.05 -62.26
C ILE A 186 36.37 -6.34 -63.60
N GLN A 187 36.62 -5.03 -63.69
CA GLN A 187 36.56 -4.29 -64.96
C GLN A 187 37.66 -4.69 -65.95
N ARG A 188 38.90 -4.93 -65.48
CA ARG A 188 40.01 -5.34 -66.35
C ARG A 188 39.79 -6.73 -66.98
N ILE A 189 39.03 -7.61 -66.33
CA ILE A 189 38.69 -8.94 -66.85
C ILE A 189 37.68 -8.88 -68.00
N ASN A 190 36.68 -7.99 -67.94
CA ASN A 190 35.63 -7.91 -68.98
C ASN A 190 36.10 -7.29 -70.31
N LEU A 191 37.19 -6.51 -70.31
CA LEU A 191 37.73 -5.90 -71.53
C LEU A 191 38.50 -6.89 -72.42
N ARG A 192 39.08 -7.96 -71.86
CA ARG A 192 39.80 -8.97 -72.65
C ARG A 192 38.83 -9.84 -73.46
N LYS A 193 37.65 -10.14 -72.90
CA LYS A 193 36.61 -10.99 -73.54
C LYS A 193 35.87 -10.29 -74.68
N ARG A 194 35.77 -8.95 -74.66
CA ARG A 194 35.17 -8.18 -75.77
C ARG A 194 36.01 -8.21 -77.05
N ARG A 195 37.35 -8.20 -76.93
CA ARG A 195 38.24 -8.20 -78.10
C ARG A 195 38.09 -9.46 -78.96
N ASP A 196 38.04 -10.63 -78.32
CA ASP A 196 37.93 -11.91 -79.04
C ASP A 196 36.57 -12.05 -79.76
N SER A 197 35.50 -11.52 -79.17
CA SER A 197 34.17 -11.53 -79.78
C SER A 197 34.07 -10.63 -81.02
N PHE A 198 34.79 -9.50 -81.06
CA PHE A 198 34.82 -8.62 -82.24
C PHE A 198 35.59 -9.26 -83.40
N VAL A 199 36.71 -9.93 -83.12
CA VAL A 199 37.51 -10.61 -84.15
C VAL A 199 36.71 -11.77 -84.77
N LEU A 200 36.05 -12.60 -83.95
CA LEU A 200 35.23 -13.71 -84.43
C LEU A 200 34.06 -13.22 -85.30
N GLY A 201 33.36 -12.16 -84.88
CA GLY A 201 32.26 -11.57 -85.65
C GLY A 201 32.70 -11.02 -87.01
N GLY A 202 33.88 -10.39 -87.08
CA GLY A 202 34.45 -9.88 -88.33
C GLY A 202 34.74 -10.97 -89.36
N VAL A 203 35.32 -12.11 -88.93
CA VAL A 203 35.60 -13.25 -89.81
C VAL A 203 34.31 -13.84 -90.38
N ILE A 204 33.29 -14.02 -89.54
CA ILE A 204 31.99 -14.54 -89.98
C ILE A 204 31.36 -13.59 -91.00
N GLY A 205 31.33 -12.28 -90.72
CA GLY A 205 30.78 -11.27 -91.63
C GLY A 205 31.48 -11.24 -92.99
N ILE A 206 32.83 -11.27 -93.00
CA ILE A 206 33.62 -11.32 -94.24
C ILE A 206 33.32 -12.59 -95.04
N CYS A 207 33.29 -13.76 -94.38
CA CYS A 207 32.93 -15.02 -95.05
C CYS A 207 31.53 -14.97 -95.65
N THR A 208 30.55 -14.39 -94.95
CA THR A 208 29.18 -14.25 -95.47
C THR A 208 29.10 -13.32 -96.68
N ILE A 209 29.87 -12.22 -96.68
CA ILE A 209 29.90 -11.27 -97.81
C ILE A 209 30.56 -11.91 -99.04
N LEU A 210 31.66 -12.64 -98.84
CA LEU A 210 32.34 -13.35 -99.93
C LEU A 210 31.47 -14.44 -100.56
N LEU A 211 30.73 -15.21 -99.75
CA LEU A 211 29.77 -16.19 -100.26
C LEU A 211 28.62 -15.55 -101.05
N LEU A 212 28.10 -14.41 -100.58
CA LEU A 212 27.06 -13.67 -101.31
C LEU A 212 27.59 -13.12 -102.64
N LEU A 213 28.79 -12.56 -102.67
CA LEU A 213 29.42 -12.10 -103.91
C LEU A 213 29.66 -13.25 -104.89
N TYR A 214 30.09 -14.42 -104.40
CA TYR A 214 30.27 -15.61 -105.24
C TYR A 214 28.94 -16.18 -105.75
N ALA A 215 27.85 -16.09 -104.98
CA ALA A 215 26.55 -16.58 -105.43
C ALA A 215 25.88 -15.67 -106.47
N PHE A 216 26.21 -14.37 -106.47
CA PHE A 216 25.68 -13.37 -107.40
C PHE A 216 26.59 -13.11 -108.62
N HIS A 217 27.76 -13.75 -108.71
CA HIS A 217 28.69 -13.69 -109.83
C HIS A 217 28.83 -15.07 -110.49
#